data_AF-A0A8R2F9D7-F1
#
_entry.id   AF-A0A8R2F9D7-F1
#
_cell.length_a   1.000
_cell.length_b   1.000
_cell.length_c   1.000
_cell.angle_alpha   90.00
_cell.angle_beta   90.00
_cell.angle_gamma   90.00
#
_symmetry.space_group_name_H-M   'P 1'
#
loop_
_entity.id
_entity.type
_entity.pdbx_description
1 polymer ?
#
loop_
_entity_poly.entity_id
_entity_poly.type
_entity_poly.pdbx_seq_one_letter_code
_entity_poly.pdbx_strand_id
1 'polypeptide(L)'
;MYSPTVQYDLCAILMRFRKYQFVITTDVEKMFWQSKIGPRDQDFQRILWRPEPDDALETYRLTIVTYGTTPISFMATNCLISLAEGSKHSDPEASEIIQCNFYMDDLMSGADTVDECSRLQKRISAILASAKLLLRKWCSNSSELLKTQREVHQRSPICFADRC
;
A
#
# COMPACT_ATOMS: atom_id res chain seq x y z
N MET A 1 10.75 21.62 -4.60
CA MET A 1 11.32 20.42 -5.24
C MET A 1 10.22 19.38 -5.24
N TYR A 2 9.71 18.97 -6.40
CA TYR A 2 8.63 17.98 -6.51
C TYR A 2 9.25 16.62 -6.85
N SER A 3 8.73 15.54 -6.26
CA SER A 3 9.11 14.19 -6.69
C SER A 3 8.43 13.85 -8.02
N PRO A 4 9.10 13.08 -8.90
CA PRO A 4 8.46 12.54 -10.09
C PRO A 4 7.19 11.76 -9.72
N THR A 5 6.10 12.02 -10.44
CA THR A 5 4.84 11.29 -10.21
C THR A 5 4.82 10.07 -11.12
N VAL A 6 4.90 8.89 -10.51
CA VAL A 6 4.77 7.59 -11.21
C VAL A 6 3.38 6.99 -11.08
N GLN A 7 2.53 7.58 -10.24
CA GLN A 7 1.18 7.13 -9.99
C GLN A 7 0.23 7.56 -11.10
N TYR A 8 -0.82 6.77 -11.30
CA TYR A 8 -1.92 7.17 -12.15
C TYR A 8 -2.72 8.31 -11.52
N ASP A 9 -3.33 9.11 -12.39
CA ASP A 9 -4.24 10.15 -11.96
C ASP A 9 -5.39 9.58 -11.10
N LEU A 10 -5.67 10.24 -9.99
CA LEU A 10 -6.68 9.79 -9.03
C LEU A 10 -8.07 9.69 -9.68
N CYS A 11 -8.42 10.60 -10.60
CA CYS A 11 -9.69 10.53 -11.31
C CYS A 11 -9.76 9.27 -12.18
N ALA A 12 -8.65 8.90 -12.84
CA ALA A 12 -8.59 7.66 -13.62
C ALA A 12 -8.78 6.40 -12.74
N ILE A 13 -8.16 6.38 -11.55
CA ILE A 13 -8.34 5.29 -10.58
C ILE A 13 -9.81 5.21 -10.14
N LEU A 14 -10.41 6.33 -9.76
CA LEU A 14 -11.80 6.39 -9.31
C LEU A 14 -12.80 6.02 -10.41
N MET A 15 -12.51 6.38 -11.67
CA MET A 15 -13.35 5.98 -12.82
C MET A 15 -13.32 4.46 -13.04
N ARG A 16 -12.16 3.82 -12.97
CA ARG A 16 -12.05 2.35 -13.04
C ARG A 16 -12.76 1.69 -11.87
N PHE A 17 -12.53 2.19 -10.66
CA PHE A 17 -13.15 1.68 -9.45
C PHE A 17 -14.69 1.69 -9.53
N ARG A 18 -15.29 2.78 -10.05
CA ARG A 18 -16.75 2.91 -10.19
C ARG A 18 -17.37 2.04 -11.29
N LYS A 19 -16.57 1.42 -12.15
CA LYS A 19 -17.07 0.55 -13.23
C LYS A 19 -17.61 -0.78 -12.69
N TYR A 20 -17.07 -1.26 -11.57
CA TYR A 20 -17.31 -2.63 -11.09
C TYR A 20 -18.57 -2.76 -10.24
N GLN A 21 -19.26 -3.89 -10.35
CA GLN A 21 -20.40 -4.22 -9.49
C GLN A 21 -19.96 -4.46 -8.03
N PHE A 22 -18.85 -5.19 -7.83
CA PHE A 22 -18.26 -5.44 -6.53
C PHE A 22 -16.92 -4.74 -6.44
N VAL A 23 -16.72 -4.01 -5.34
CA VAL A 23 -15.54 -3.19 -5.15
C VAL A 23 -14.78 -3.58 -3.89
N ILE A 24 -13.46 -3.43 -3.94
CA ILE A 24 -12.54 -3.73 -2.85
C ILE A 24 -11.54 -2.58 -2.70
N THR A 25 -11.26 -2.23 -1.45
CA THR A 25 -10.21 -1.28 -1.09
C THR A 25 -9.36 -1.85 0.04
N THR A 26 -8.10 -1.46 0.13
CA THR A 26 -7.16 -1.95 1.14
C THR A 26 -5.95 -1.03 1.23
N ASP A 27 -5.29 -1.02 2.38
CA ASP A 27 -4.05 -0.26 2.59
C ASP A 27 -2.83 -1.19 2.72
N VAL A 28 -1.69 -0.74 2.19
CA VAL A 28 -0.40 -1.40 2.43
C VAL A 28 0.08 -1.06 3.83
N GLU A 29 0.28 -2.09 4.65
CA GLU A 29 0.70 -1.91 6.02
C GLU A 29 2.07 -1.22 6.12
N LYS A 30 2.06 -0.02 6.72
CA LYS A 30 3.27 0.75 7.04
C LYS A 30 4.18 0.87 5.83
N MET A 31 3.61 1.09 4.63
CA MET A 31 4.30 1.06 3.34
C MET A 31 5.67 1.78 3.38
N PHE A 32 5.68 3.01 3.91
CA PHE A 32 6.88 3.84 3.97
C PHE A 32 7.99 3.30 4.90
N TRP A 33 7.64 2.52 5.92
CA TRP A 33 8.61 1.93 6.84
C TRP A 33 9.24 0.63 6.32
N GLN A 34 8.66 0.05 5.26
CA GLN A 34 9.21 -1.15 4.63
C GLN A 34 10.44 -0.86 3.76
N SER A 35 10.68 0.42 3.44
CA SER A 35 11.84 0.87 2.67
C SER A 35 13.02 1.20 3.58
N LYS A 36 14.08 0.39 3.51
CA LYS A 36 15.36 0.67 4.18
C LYS A 36 16.22 1.59 3.33
N ILE A 37 16.94 2.48 4.00
CA ILE A 37 17.91 3.37 3.39
C ILE A 37 19.25 2.67 3.30
N GLY A 38 19.96 2.87 2.20
CA GLY A 38 21.32 2.36 2.02
C GLY A 38 22.26 2.88 3.12
N PRO A 39 23.20 2.07 3.63
CA PRO A 39 24.09 2.49 4.73
C PRO A 39 24.85 3.80 4.49
N ARG A 40 25.11 4.14 3.22
CA ARG A 40 25.77 5.38 2.81
C ARG A 40 24.91 6.63 3.05
N ASP A 41 23.60 6.50 2.92
CA ASP A 41 22.68 7.63 2.99
C ASP A 41 22.04 7.79 4.38
N GLN A 42 22.15 6.79 5.25
CA GLN A 42 21.66 6.82 6.63
C GLN A 42 22.30 7.94 7.46
N ASP A 43 23.51 8.36 7.10
CA ASP A 43 24.22 9.42 7.82
C ASP A 43 23.57 10.79 7.64
N PHE A 44 22.85 11.00 6.54
CA PHE A 44 22.09 12.21 6.27
C PHE A 44 20.74 12.24 6.99
N GLN A 45 20.37 11.16 7.71
CA GLN A 45 19.14 11.07 8.49
C GLN A 45 19.39 10.98 9.99
N ARG A 46 20.42 11.69 10.47
CA ARG A 46 20.69 11.81 11.89
C ARG A 46 19.66 12.71 12.56
N ILE A 47 19.16 12.27 13.71
CA ILE A 47 18.33 13.08 14.59
C ILE A 47 18.99 13.18 15.95
N LEU A 48 18.74 14.31 16.60
CA LEU A 48 19.11 14.54 17.99
C LEU A 48 17.85 14.35 18.83
N TRP A 49 17.96 13.57 19.89
CA TRP A 49 16.85 13.28 20.79
C TRP A 49 17.32 13.35 22.24
N ARG A 50 16.45 13.87 23.10
CA ARG A 50 16.58 13.77 24.55
C ARG A 50 15.17 13.76 25.16
N PRO A 51 14.91 12.95 26.20
CA PRO A 51 13.61 12.92 26.85
C PRO A 51 13.31 14.23 27.58
N GLU A 52 14.24 14.67 28.44
CA GLU A 52 14.11 15.90 29.23
C GLU A 52 15.19 16.95 28.82
N PRO A 53 14.96 18.25 29.11
CA PRO A 53 15.93 19.30 28.77
C PRO A 53 17.30 19.17 29.46
N ASP A 54 17.34 18.49 30.60
CA ASP A 54 18.56 18.28 31.40
C ASP A 54 19.28 16.97 31.05
N ASP A 55 18.63 16.08 30.28
CA ASP A 55 19.25 14.84 29.83
C ASP A 55 20.32 15.08 28.76
N ALA A 56 21.29 14.16 28.71
CA ALA A 56 22.31 14.16 27.68
C ALA A 56 21.67 14.01 26.29
N LEU A 57 22.15 14.82 25.34
CA LEU A 57 21.66 14.76 23.97
C LEU A 57 22.17 13.50 23.27
N GLU A 58 21.25 12.66 22.82
CA GLU A 58 21.55 11.43 22.11
C GLU A 58 21.44 11.65 20.59
N THR A 59 22.29 10.97 19.82
CA THR A 59 22.24 11.00 18.36
C THR A 59 21.78 9.66 17.82
N TYR A 60 20.70 9.67 17.06
CA TYR A 60 20.15 8.49 16.40
C TYR A 60 20.33 8.58 14.89
N ARG A 61 20.44 7.43 14.24
CA ARG A 61 20.43 7.31 12.77
C ARG A 61 19.18 6.56 12.34
N LEU A 62 18.36 7.21 11.51
CA LEU A 62 17.18 6.58 10.96
C LEU A 62 17.60 5.65 9.81
N THR A 63 17.17 4.39 9.90
CA THR A 63 17.53 3.33 8.94
C THR A 63 16.46 3.07 7.89
N ILE A 64 15.29 3.67 8.08
CA ILE A 64 14.11 3.58 7.22
C ILE A 64 13.76 4.96 6.70
N VAL A 65 13.08 5.02 5.55
CA VAL A 65 12.64 6.30 5.01
C VAL A 65 11.65 6.97 5.96
N THR A 66 11.88 8.25 6.26
CA THR A 66 11.12 9.01 7.26
C THR A 66 10.31 10.14 6.63
N TYR A 67 9.23 10.50 7.32
CA TYR A 67 8.28 11.54 6.90
C TYR A 67 8.99 12.87 6.65
N GLY A 68 8.52 13.62 5.66
CA GLY A 68 9.06 14.95 5.32
C GLY A 68 10.20 14.93 4.30
N THR A 69 10.67 13.76 3.87
CA THR A 69 11.60 13.66 2.74
C THR A 69 10.84 13.65 1.42
N THR A 70 11.12 14.61 0.54
CA THR A 70 10.50 14.72 -0.81
C THR A 70 10.44 13.39 -1.59
N PRO A 71 11.48 12.53 -1.64
CA PRO A 71 11.46 11.32 -2.47
C PRO A 71 10.67 10.14 -1.90
N ILE A 72 10.13 10.21 -0.68
CA ILE A 72 9.53 9.02 -0.01
C ILE A 72 8.36 8.42 -0.80
N SER A 73 7.45 9.27 -1.28
CA SER A 73 6.28 8.83 -2.05
C SER A 73 6.69 8.17 -3.37
N PHE A 74 7.71 8.72 -4.05
CA PHE A 74 8.24 8.14 -5.29
C PHE A 74 8.89 6.78 -5.02
N MET A 75 9.74 6.67 -4.00
CA MET A 75 10.42 5.40 -3.70
C MET A 75 9.43 4.29 -3.35
N ALA A 76 8.45 4.59 -2.49
CA ALA A 76 7.44 3.62 -2.07
C ALA A 76 6.60 3.15 -3.27
N THR A 77 6.11 4.08 -4.09
CA THR A 77 5.29 3.71 -5.26
C THR A 77 6.09 3.06 -6.37
N ASN A 78 7.36 3.41 -6.55
CA ASN A 78 8.24 2.72 -7.48
C ASN A 78 8.48 1.26 -7.07
N CYS A 79 8.52 0.93 -5.77
CA CYS A 79 8.56 -0.46 -5.33
C CYS A 79 7.34 -1.27 -5.79
N LEU A 80 6.13 -0.68 -5.76
CA LEU A 80 4.92 -1.33 -6.29
C LEU A 80 5.03 -1.56 -7.80
N ILE A 81 5.51 -0.57 -8.55
CA ILE A 81 5.67 -0.67 -10.01
C ILE A 81 6.69 -1.76 -10.36
N SER A 82 7.86 -1.77 -9.73
CA SER A 82 8.88 -2.80 -9.97
C SER A 82 8.36 -4.20 -9.63
N LEU A 83 7.55 -4.32 -8.59
CA LEU A 83 6.95 -5.60 -8.22
C LEU A 83 5.87 -6.04 -9.22
N ALA A 84 5.04 -5.11 -9.70
CA ALA A 84 4.10 -5.37 -10.78
C ALA A 84 4.82 -5.89 -12.02
N GLU A 85 5.85 -5.16 -12.50
CA GLU A 85 6.66 -5.55 -13.65
C GLU A 85 7.27 -6.96 -13.51
N GLY A 86 7.81 -7.28 -12.33
CA GLY A 86 8.34 -8.61 -12.04
C GLY A 86 7.28 -9.72 -12.05
N SER A 87 6.03 -9.40 -11.69
CA SER A 87 4.90 -10.34 -11.68
C SER A 87 4.15 -10.44 -13.01
N LYS A 88 4.46 -9.59 -14.00
CA LYS A 88 3.70 -9.46 -15.26
C LYS A 88 3.59 -10.76 -16.05
N HIS A 89 4.61 -11.60 -16.04
CA HIS A 89 4.60 -12.89 -16.74
C HIS A 89 3.79 -13.97 -16.02
N SER A 90 3.82 -13.98 -14.68
CA SER A 90 3.09 -14.95 -13.87
C SER A 90 1.61 -14.59 -13.72
N ASP A 91 1.32 -13.30 -13.61
CA ASP A 91 -0.02 -12.79 -13.32
C ASP A 91 -0.22 -11.41 -13.96
N PRO A 92 -0.56 -11.36 -15.27
CA PRO A 92 -0.66 -10.10 -16.01
C PRO A 92 -1.77 -9.19 -15.50
N GLU A 93 -2.90 -9.76 -15.06
CA GLU A 93 -4.06 -9.00 -14.59
C GLU A 93 -3.80 -8.39 -13.20
N ALA A 94 -3.25 -9.16 -12.25
CA ALA A 94 -2.91 -8.60 -10.94
C ALA A 94 -1.77 -7.59 -11.05
N SER A 95 -0.79 -7.82 -11.94
CA SER A 95 0.27 -6.86 -12.27
C SER A 95 -0.32 -5.53 -12.76
N GLU A 96 -1.26 -5.57 -13.71
CA GLU A 96 -1.87 -4.36 -14.24
C GLU A 96 -2.64 -3.59 -13.16
N ILE A 97 -3.36 -4.30 -12.28
CA ILE A 97 -4.09 -3.69 -11.17
C ILE A 97 -3.13 -3.07 -10.14
N ILE A 98 -2.04 -3.74 -9.78
CA ILE A 98 -1.02 -3.17 -8.88
C ILE A 98 -0.40 -1.91 -9.49
N GLN A 99 -0.19 -1.89 -10.81
CA GLN A 99 0.37 -0.74 -11.50
C GLN A 99 -0.62 0.44 -11.60
N CYS A 100 -1.90 0.16 -11.86
CA CYS A 100 -2.87 1.17 -12.27
C CYS A 100 -3.83 1.63 -11.16
N ASN A 101 -4.04 0.84 -10.12
CA ASN A 101 -5.15 1.05 -9.17
C ASN A 101 -4.70 1.46 -7.76
N PHE A 102 -3.40 1.65 -7.55
CA PHE A 102 -2.87 2.23 -6.31
C PHE A 102 -2.83 3.76 -6.38
N TYR A 103 -3.33 4.40 -5.32
CA TYR A 103 -3.06 5.78 -4.99
C TYR A 103 -2.24 5.80 -3.69
N MET A 104 -0.95 6.13 -3.79
CA MET A 104 0.01 5.97 -2.69
C MET A 104 -0.03 4.54 -2.10
N ASP A 105 -0.48 4.38 -0.86
CA ASP A 105 -0.61 3.13 -0.13
C ASP A 105 -2.00 2.47 -0.23
N ASP A 106 -2.98 3.17 -0.81
CA ASP A 106 -4.36 2.69 -0.95
C ASP A 106 -4.59 2.04 -2.32
N LEU A 107 -5.08 0.80 -2.33
CA LEU A 107 -5.57 0.12 -3.53
C LEU A 107 -7.09 0.32 -3.66
N MET A 108 -7.55 0.66 -4.85
CA MET A 108 -8.98 0.74 -5.18
C MET A 108 -9.28 -0.04 -6.46
N SER A 109 -9.93 -1.21 -6.33
CA SER A 109 -10.24 -2.07 -7.47
C SER A 109 -11.59 -2.76 -7.32
N GLY A 110 -11.95 -3.63 -8.26
CA GLY A 110 -13.20 -4.39 -8.23
C GLY A 110 -13.30 -5.42 -9.35
N ALA A 111 -14.43 -6.12 -9.38
CA ALA A 111 -14.84 -7.06 -10.42
C ALA A 111 -16.38 -7.15 -10.47
N ASP A 112 -16.92 -7.80 -11.50
CA ASP A 112 -18.37 -7.91 -11.69
C ASP A 112 -18.98 -9.08 -10.89
N THR A 113 -18.14 -9.99 -10.38
CA THR A 113 -18.58 -11.08 -9.50
C THR A 113 -17.80 -11.12 -8.17
N VAL A 114 -18.44 -11.68 -7.13
CA VAL A 114 -17.82 -11.90 -5.82
C VAL A 114 -16.62 -12.85 -5.92
N ASP A 115 -16.74 -13.91 -6.71
CA ASP A 115 -15.66 -14.90 -6.86
C ASP A 115 -14.40 -14.30 -7.52
N GLU A 116 -14.57 -13.48 -8.56
CA GLU A 116 -13.46 -12.77 -9.20
C GLU A 116 -12.79 -11.79 -8.25
N CYS A 117 -13.58 -11.00 -7.51
CA CYS A 117 -13.04 -10.11 -6.47
C CYS A 117 -12.25 -10.90 -5.41
N SER A 118 -12.75 -12.04 -4.96
CA SER A 118 -12.08 -12.88 -3.96
C SER A 118 -10.76 -13.46 -4.49
N ARG A 119 -10.73 -13.91 -5.75
CA ARG A 119 -9.50 -14.37 -6.41
C ARG A 119 -8.50 -13.23 -6.56
N LEU A 120 -8.98 -12.05 -6.95
CA LEU A 120 -8.15 -10.86 -7.12
C LEU A 120 -7.49 -10.45 -5.80
N GLN A 121 -8.25 -10.40 -4.69
CA GLN A 121 -7.70 -10.13 -3.36
C GLN A 121 -6.54 -11.07 -3.02
N LYS A 122 -6.71 -12.37 -3.25
CA LYS A 122 -5.70 -13.39 -2.95
C LYS A 122 -4.45 -13.23 -3.81
N ARG A 123 -4.61 -13.00 -5.11
CA ARG A 123 -3.49 -12.84 -6.07
C ARG A 123 -2.66 -11.60 -5.75
N ILE A 124 -3.30 -10.45 -5.56
CA ILE A 124 -2.62 -9.21 -5.19
C ILE A 124 -1.91 -9.39 -3.84
N SER A 125 -2.59 -9.97 -2.84
CA SER A 125 -1.99 -10.22 -1.53
C SER A 125 -0.75 -11.11 -1.63
N ALA A 126 -0.78 -12.16 -2.46
CA ALA A 126 0.36 -13.05 -2.65
C ALA A 126 1.55 -12.32 -3.30
N ILE A 127 1.30 -11.51 -4.34
CA ILE A 127 2.35 -10.73 -5.01
C ILE A 127 2.97 -9.75 -4.02
N LEU A 128 2.18 -8.94 -3.33
CA LEU A 128 2.70 -7.93 -2.39
C LEU A 128 3.37 -8.56 -1.15
N ALA A 129 2.86 -9.69 -0.66
CA ALA A 129 3.49 -10.43 0.43
C ALA A 129 4.89 -10.96 0.07
N SER A 130 5.16 -11.27 -1.20
CA SER A 130 6.50 -11.67 -1.65
C SER A 130 7.57 -10.59 -1.41
N ALA A 131 7.14 -9.32 -1.40
CA ALA A 131 7.97 -8.16 -1.10
C ALA A 131 7.78 -7.63 0.33
N LYS A 132 7.12 -8.39 1.22
CA LYS A 132 6.76 -7.99 2.60
C LYS A 132 5.83 -6.77 2.68
N LEU A 133 5.13 -6.45 1.60
CA LEU A 133 4.11 -5.40 1.55
C LEU A 133 2.75 -6.03 1.90
N LEU A 134 2.49 -6.22 3.18
CA LEU A 134 1.24 -6.84 3.64
C LEU A 134 0.07 -5.89 3.43
N LEU A 135 -1.05 -6.42 2.93
CA LEU A 135 -2.30 -5.69 2.76
C LEU A 135 -3.19 -5.84 4.00
N ARG A 136 -3.84 -4.75 4.41
CA ARG A 136 -4.69 -4.68 5.61
C ARG A 136 -5.89 -3.77 5.39
N LYS A 137 -6.84 -3.83 6.35
CA LYS A 137 -8.11 -3.09 6.34
C LYS A 137 -8.89 -3.22 5.02
N TRP A 138 -9.03 -4.45 4.52
CA TRP A 138 -9.92 -4.73 3.41
C TRP A 138 -11.33 -4.19 3.67
N CYS A 139 -11.84 -3.37 2.76
CA CYS A 139 -13.22 -2.86 2.77
C CYS A 139 -13.90 -3.19 1.43
N SER A 140 -15.20 -3.45 1.46
CA SER A 140 -15.97 -3.85 0.29
C SER A 140 -17.45 -3.49 0.43
N ASN A 141 -18.17 -3.43 -0.69
CA ASN A 141 -19.63 -3.30 -0.74
C ASN A 141 -20.36 -4.65 -0.59
N SER A 142 -19.64 -5.78 -0.55
CA SER A 142 -20.21 -7.09 -0.24
C SER A 142 -19.62 -7.66 1.04
N SER A 143 -20.50 -8.07 1.96
CA SER A 143 -20.09 -8.71 3.22
C SER A 143 -19.43 -10.08 3.01
N GLU A 144 -19.73 -10.76 1.90
CA GLU A 144 -19.14 -12.05 1.56
C GLU A 144 -17.63 -11.94 1.30
N LEU A 145 -17.21 -10.85 0.63
CA LEU A 145 -15.80 -10.54 0.37
C LEU A 145 -15.01 -10.26 1.66
N LEU A 146 -15.69 -9.84 2.73
CA LEU A 146 -15.07 -9.49 4.01
C LEU A 146 -15.01 -10.67 4.98
N LYS A 147 -15.86 -11.70 4.81
CA LYS A 147 -15.86 -12.90 5.67
C LYS A 147 -14.57 -13.72 5.53
N THR A 148 -14.03 -13.80 4.31
CA THR A 148 -12.79 -14.52 3.98
C THR A 148 -11.55 -13.99 4.71
N GLN A 149 -11.60 -12.77 5.26
CA GLN A 149 -10.45 -12.08 5.88
C GLN A 149 -10.46 -12.09 7.42
N ARG A 150 -11.54 -12.58 8.07
CA ARG A 150 -11.72 -12.51 9.53
C ARG A 150 -10.68 -13.30 10.34
N GLU A 151 -9.88 -14.14 9.70
CA GLU A 151 -8.90 -15.00 10.37
C GLU A 151 -7.53 -14.34 10.58
N VAL A 152 -7.19 -13.25 9.88
CA VAL A 152 -5.79 -12.79 9.80
C VAL A 152 -5.45 -11.57 10.67
N HIS A 153 -6.35 -10.60 10.92
CA HIS A 153 -6.03 -9.44 11.78
C HIS A 153 -7.24 -8.89 12.55
N GLN A 154 -7.07 -8.68 13.86
CA GLN A 154 -8.06 -8.16 14.81
C GLN A 154 -8.41 -6.68 14.54
N ARG A 155 -9.33 -6.41 13.61
CA ARG A 155 -10.26 -5.26 13.64
C ARG A 155 -11.38 -5.49 12.62
N SER A 156 -12.59 -5.07 12.98
CA SER A 156 -13.80 -5.30 12.20
C SER A 156 -13.68 -4.71 10.78
N PRO A 157 -14.00 -5.50 9.73
CA PRO A 157 -14.02 -4.97 8.37
C PRO A 157 -15.11 -3.91 8.22
N ILE A 158 -14.84 -2.86 7.45
CA ILE A 158 -15.79 -1.78 7.20
C ILE A 158 -16.55 -2.13 5.92
N CYS A 159 -17.85 -2.33 6.02
CA CYS A 159 -18.73 -2.44 4.87
C CYS A 159 -19.10 -1.04 4.39
N PHE A 160 -18.99 -0.77 3.08
CA PHE A 160 -19.44 0.51 2.53
C PHE A 160 -20.96 0.71 2.65
N ALA A 161 -21.73 -0.38 2.74
CA ALA A 161 -23.18 -0.34 2.90
C ALA A 161 -23.63 0.17 4.28
N ASP A 162 -22.74 0.17 5.29
CA ASP A 162 -23.08 0.59 6.66
C ASP A 162 -22.94 2.11 6.88
N ARG A 163 -22.67 2.90 5.82
CA ARG A 163 -22.48 4.37 5.89
C ARG A 163 -23.42 5.16 4.96
N CYS A 164 -24.50 4.55 4.49
CA CYS A 164 -25.59 5.23 3.78
C CYS A 164 -26.86 5.20 4.63
#